data_AF-A0A2E9NWW0-F1
#
_entry.id   AF-A0A2E9NWW0-F1
#
_cell.length_a   1.000
_cell.length_b   1.000
_cell.length_c   1.000
_cell.angle_alpha   90.00
_cell.angle_beta   90.00
_cell.angle_gamma   90.00
#
_symmetry.space_group_name_H-M   'P 1'
#
loop_
_entity.id
_entity.type
_entity.pdbx_description
1 polymer ?
#
loop_
_entity_poly.entity_id
_entity_poly.type
_entity_poly.pdbx_seq_one_letter_code
_entity_poly.pdbx_strand_id
1 'polypeptide(L)'
;MKFSEKQVKDIVALKESLIEQIDRHQESIETLEKNITMLNSFLIDSSFTKASQLKTKVEVQKKTEMIKKPEINSIPIKRGNDGEIIANAFITPEQVSIVLDNEVEISADTPPFKSFFLDRIIGEMKKKDSVEAENGKIQKESIIDYIINKSGSDLREIIIKNYRQKERVNELINTAGWSLTRMLENINK
;
A
#
# COMPACT_ATOMS: atom_id res chain seq x y z
N MET A 1 1.11 12.31 -45.69
CA MET A 1 1.04 10.86 -45.96
C MET A 1 -0.43 10.44 -45.97
N LYS A 2 -0.91 9.79 -47.04
CA LYS A 2 -2.26 9.19 -47.05
C LYS A 2 -2.15 7.76 -46.54
N PHE A 3 -2.95 7.39 -45.55
CA PHE A 3 -3.02 6.01 -45.06
C PHE A 3 -3.60 5.11 -46.15
N SER A 4 -3.05 3.90 -46.28
CA SER A 4 -3.60 2.87 -47.16
C SER A 4 -4.95 2.38 -46.63
N GLU A 5 -5.89 2.01 -47.50
CA GLU A 5 -7.20 1.47 -47.11
C GLU A 5 -7.08 0.28 -46.14
N LYS A 6 -6.03 -0.54 -46.30
CA LYS A 6 -5.73 -1.65 -45.38
C LYS A 6 -5.38 -1.14 -43.98
N GLN A 7 -4.57 -0.08 -43.89
CA GLN A 7 -4.19 0.52 -42.60
C GLN A 7 -5.39 1.15 -41.91
N VAL A 8 -6.30 1.79 -42.66
CA VAL A 8 -7.54 2.34 -42.10
C VAL A 8 -8.42 1.24 -41.54
N LYS A 9 -8.55 0.11 -42.25
CA LYS A 9 -9.33 -1.06 -41.79
C LYS A 9 -8.74 -1.69 -40.52
N ASP A 10 -7.41 -1.85 -40.47
CA ASP A 10 -6.73 -2.41 -39.30
C ASP A 10 -6.87 -1.50 -38.06
N ILE A 11 -6.82 -0.18 -38.25
CA ILE A 11 -7.02 0.81 -37.16
C ILE A 11 -8.45 0.76 -36.62
N VAL A 12 -9.46 0.62 -37.50
CA VAL A 12 -10.86 0.50 -37.08
C VAL A 12 -11.10 -0.79 -36.29
N ALA A 13 -10.55 -1.91 -36.75
CA ALA A 13 -10.65 -3.18 -36.02
C ALA A 13 -9.95 -3.13 -34.66
N LEU A 14 -8.79 -2.47 -34.58
CA LEU A 14 -8.09 -2.25 -33.31
C LEU A 14 -8.94 -1.38 -32.36
N LYS A 15 -9.56 -0.32 -32.87
CA LYS A 15 -10.45 0.54 -32.08
C LYS A 15 -11.64 -0.24 -31.51
N GLU A 16 -12.29 -1.07 -32.33
CA GLU A 16 -13.39 -1.93 -31.87
C GLU A 16 -12.93 -2.90 -30.78
N SER A 17 -11.79 -3.58 -30.98
CA SER A 17 -11.24 -4.50 -29.99
C SER A 17 -10.90 -3.82 -28.66
N LEU A 18 -10.41 -2.57 -28.70
CA LEU A 18 -10.14 -1.79 -27.49
C LEU A 18 -11.42 -1.36 -26.78
N ILE A 19 -12.46 -0.97 -27.51
CA ILE A 19 -13.77 -0.63 -26.94
C ILE A 19 -14.36 -1.85 -26.22
N GLU A 20 -14.35 -3.01 -26.86
CA GLU A 20 -14.86 -4.23 -26.21
C GLU A 20 -14.06 -4.61 -24.95
N GLN A 21 -12.75 -4.37 -24.93
CA GLN A 21 -11.94 -4.60 -23.73
C GLN A 21 -12.33 -3.65 -22.61
N ILE A 22 -12.57 -2.37 -22.93
CA ILE A 22 -13.02 -1.38 -21.96
C ILE A 22 -14.37 -1.82 -21.36
N ASP A 23 -15.33 -2.22 -22.19
CA ASP A 23 -16.65 -2.64 -21.75
C ASP A 23 -16.57 -3.86 -20.82
N ARG A 24 -15.78 -4.88 -21.19
CA ARG A 24 -15.54 -6.07 -20.35
C ARG A 24 -14.92 -5.71 -18.99
N HIS A 25 -13.97 -4.78 -18.98
CA HIS A 25 -13.34 -4.35 -17.73
C HIS A 25 -14.30 -3.54 -16.86
N GLN A 26 -15.15 -2.70 -17.44
CA GLN A 26 -16.19 -1.96 -16.72
C GLN A 26 -17.20 -2.91 -16.08
N GLU A 27 -17.66 -3.94 -16.81
CA GLU A 27 -18.58 -4.95 -16.27
C GLU A 27 -17.95 -5.76 -15.12
N SER A 28 -16.66 -6.09 -15.25
CA SER A 28 -15.90 -6.75 -14.19
C SER A 28 -15.79 -5.88 -12.94
N ILE A 29 -15.52 -4.57 -13.11
CA ILE A 29 -15.48 -3.60 -11.99
C ILE A 29 -16.84 -3.51 -11.32
N GLU A 30 -17.91 -3.34 -12.08
CA GLU A 30 -19.28 -3.22 -11.53
C GLU A 30 -19.66 -4.47 -10.73
N THR A 31 -19.28 -5.66 -11.21
CA THR A 31 -19.51 -6.92 -10.50
C THR A 31 -18.75 -6.97 -9.17
N LEU A 32 -17.48 -6.56 -9.16
CA LEU A 32 -16.67 -6.52 -7.94
C LEU A 32 -17.23 -5.52 -6.91
N GLU A 33 -17.67 -4.34 -7.36
CA GLU A 33 -18.29 -3.33 -6.50
C GLU A 33 -19.61 -3.82 -5.88
N LYS A 34 -20.45 -4.51 -6.66
CA LYS A 34 -21.67 -5.16 -6.14
C LYS A 34 -21.35 -6.22 -5.09
N ASN A 35 -20.33 -7.05 -5.32
CA ASN A 35 -19.90 -8.06 -4.36
C ASN A 35 -19.41 -7.43 -3.05
N ILE A 36 -18.60 -6.36 -3.14
CA ILE A 36 -18.15 -5.61 -1.95
C ILE A 36 -19.34 -5.03 -1.20
N THR A 37 -20.31 -4.44 -1.89
CA THR A 37 -21.52 -3.87 -1.28
C THR A 37 -22.34 -4.94 -0.56
N MET A 38 -22.50 -6.12 -1.17
CA MET A 38 -23.19 -7.25 -0.55
C MET A 38 -22.46 -7.71 0.71
N LEU A 39 -21.14 -7.90 0.64
CA LEU A 39 -20.33 -8.29 1.80
C LEU A 39 -20.39 -7.25 2.93
N ASN A 40 -20.40 -5.96 2.61
CA ASN A 40 -20.56 -4.90 3.61
C ASN A 40 -21.93 -4.96 4.30
N SER A 41 -23.01 -5.23 3.57
CA SER A 41 -24.33 -5.46 4.19
C SER A 41 -24.28 -6.63 5.16
N PHE A 42 -23.68 -7.75 4.76
CA PHE A 42 -23.52 -8.91 5.65
C PHE A 42 -22.67 -8.60 6.89
N LEU A 43 -21.60 -7.81 6.76
CA LEU A 43 -20.77 -7.42 7.89
C LEU A 43 -21.51 -6.48 8.84
N ILE A 44 -22.31 -5.54 8.32
CA ILE A 44 -23.18 -4.68 9.13
C ILE A 44 -24.22 -5.54 9.86
N ASP A 45 -24.88 -6.46 9.15
CA ASP A 45 -25.91 -7.34 9.70
C ASP A 45 -25.35 -8.32 10.74
N SER A 46 -24.13 -8.82 10.54
CA SER A 46 -23.44 -9.70 11.49
C SER A 46 -22.77 -8.97 12.66
N SER A 47 -22.56 -7.66 12.56
CA SER A 47 -21.99 -6.82 13.64
C SER A 47 -23.04 -6.16 14.54
N PHE A 48 -24.34 -6.39 14.32
CA PHE A 48 -25.41 -5.89 15.19
C PHE A 48 -25.42 -6.58 16.57
N THR A 49 -24.73 -5.95 17.52
CA THR A 49 -25.22 -5.89 18.91
C THR A 49 -26.47 -4.99 18.92
N LYS A 50 -27.55 -5.43 19.60
CA LYS A 50 -28.89 -4.78 19.61
C LYS A 50 -28.84 -3.24 19.70
N ALA A 51 -29.34 -2.59 18.65
CA ALA A 51 -29.47 -1.15 18.45
C ALA A 51 -30.56 -0.47 19.33
N SER A 52 -30.71 -0.89 20.59
CA SER A 52 -31.63 -0.26 21.54
C SER A 52 -30.98 0.81 22.43
N GLN A 53 -29.67 1.06 22.32
CA GLN A 53 -28.93 1.96 23.21
C GLN A 53 -28.45 3.29 22.60
N LEU A 54 -28.61 3.53 21.30
CA LEU A 54 -28.12 4.77 20.68
C LEU A 54 -29.28 5.62 20.15
N LYS A 55 -30.09 6.11 21.10
CA LYS A 55 -30.98 7.25 20.86
C LYS A 55 -30.14 8.53 20.79
N THR A 56 -30.13 9.11 19.60
CA THR A 56 -30.26 10.56 19.35
C THR A 56 -29.29 11.48 20.11
N LYS A 57 -28.23 11.93 19.43
CA LYS A 57 -28.04 13.37 19.22
C LYS A 57 -27.15 13.65 18.02
N VAL A 58 -27.80 14.13 16.96
CA VAL A 58 -27.17 14.93 15.92
C VAL A 58 -26.71 16.21 16.58
N GLU A 59 -25.39 16.43 16.65
CA GLU A 59 -24.84 17.78 16.73
C GLU A 59 -23.59 17.85 15.87
N VAL A 60 -23.72 18.74 14.89
CA VAL A 60 -22.77 19.14 13.85
C VAL A 60 -21.37 19.36 14.42
N GLN A 61 -20.42 18.50 14.06
CA GLN A 61 -19.02 18.90 13.97
C GLN A 61 -18.41 18.39 12.67
N LYS A 62 -18.18 19.38 11.81
CA LYS A 62 -17.38 19.40 10.59
C LYS A 62 -16.05 18.65 10.81
N LYS A 63 -15.99 17.36 10.48
CA LYS A 63 -14.73 16.62 10.35
C LYS A 63 -14.77 15.90 9.01
N THR A 64 -13.94 16.41 8.12
CA THR A 64 -13.68 15.95 6.76
C THR A 64 -13.72 14.43 6.69
N GLU A 65 -14.69 13.91 5.93
CA GLU A 65 -14.85 12.50 5.63
C GLU A 65 -13.64 12.03 4.81
N MET A 66 -12.61 11.53 5.49
CA MET A 66 -11.65 10.64 4.86
C MET A 66 -12.23 9.23 4.91
N ILE A 67 -12.89 8.89 3.81
CA ILE A 67 -13.01 7.57 3.20
C ILE A 67 -12.34 6.48 4.04
N LYS A 68 -13.12 5.79 4.89
CA LYS A 68 -12.71 4.51 5.47
C LYS A 68 -12.60 3.51 4.33
N LYS A 69 -11.39 3.35 3.78
CA LYS A 69 -11.05 2.24 2.89
C LYS A 69 -11.26 0.92 3.65
N PRO A 70 -11.65 -0.15 2.94
CA PRO A 70 -12.07 -1.41 3.55
C PRO A 70 -10.93 -1.98 4.39
N GLU A 71 -11.26 -2.81 5.38
CA GLU A 71 -10.33 -3.52 6.25
C GLU A 71 -9.31 -4.34 5.44
N ILE A 72 -8.29 -3.67 4.92
CA ILE A 72 -7.04 -4.31 4.56
C ILE A 72 -6.42 -4.64 5.90
N ASN A 73 -6.11 -5.91 6.15
CA ASN A 73 -5.33 -6.38 7.29
C ASN A 73 -4.07 -5.51 7.42
N SER A 74 -4.19 -4.45 8.21
CA SER A 74 -3.14 -3.47 8.40
C SER A 74 -2.48 -3.81 9.72
N ILE A 75 -1.16 -3.90 9.70
CA ILE A 75 -0.37 -4.11 10.89
C ILE A 75 -0.01 -2.72 11.41
N PRO A 76 -0.60 -2.27 12.53
CA PRO A 76 -0.28 -0.96 13.08
C PRO A 76 1.13 -0.98 13.67
N ILE A 77 1.92 -0.01 13.26
CA ILE A 77 3.25 0.26 13.81
C ILE A 77 3.09 1.33 14.88
N LYS A 78 3.43 0.98 16.12
CA LYS A 78 3.28 1.85 17.28
C LYS A 78 4.61 2.47 17.69
N ARG A 79 4.55 3.72 18.16
CA ARG A 79 5.64 4.44 18.82
C ARG A 79 5.84 3.87 20.22
N GLY A 80 6.95 3.16 20.40
CA GLY A 80 7.51 2.79 21.71
C GLY A 80 6.49 2.54 22.83
N ASN A 81 6.73 3.17 24.00
CA ASN A 81 5.90 3.00 25.21
C ASN A 81 4.55 3.73 25.16
N ASP A 82 4.37 4.76 24.34
CA ASP A 82 3.14 5.55 24.29
C ASP A 82 1.99 4.83 23.56
N GLY A 83 2.32 3.81 22.75
CA GLY A 83 1.32 3.01 22.04
C GLY A 83 0.60 3.76 20.91
N GLU A 84 1.00 5.01 20.64
CA GLU A 84 0.51 5.85 19.54
C GLU A 84 0.88 5.21 18.19
N ILE A 85 -0.08 5.14 17.28
CA ILE A 85 0.14 4.55 15.94
C ILE A 85 0.83 5.60 15.08
N ILE A 86 2.02 5.27 14.58
CA ILE A 86 2.82 6.18 13.73
C ILE A 86 2.79 5.79 12.26
N ALA A 87 2.46 4.54 11.97
CA ALA A 87 2.32 4.05 10.60
C ALA A 87 1.42 2.81 10.58
N ASN A 88 0.85 2.51 9.42
CA ASN A 88 0.12 1.29 9.15
C ASN A 88 0.78 0.55 7.99
N ALA A 89 1.13 -0.72 8.18
CA ALA A 89 1.68 -1.57 7.15
C ALA A 89 0.56 -2.41 6.50
N PHE A 90 0.41 -2.25 5.19
CA PHE A 90 -0.53 -2.99 4.35
C PHE A 90 0.23 -4.03 3.55
N ILE A 91 -0.13 -5.30 3.70
CA ILE A 91 0.55 -6.42 3.02
C ILE A 91 -0.37 -6.93 1.93
N THR A 92 0.12 -6.93 0.69
CA THR A 92 -0.47 -7.67 -0.43
C THR A 92 0.49 -8.78 -0.85
N PRO A 93 0.08 -9.78 -1.63
CA PRO A 93 0.99 -10.83 -2.12
C PRO A 93 2.21 -10.30 -2.90
N GLU A 94 2.09 -9.11 -3.48
CA GLU A 94 3.11 -8.52 -4.37
C GLU A 94 3.97 -7.45 -3.67
N GLN A 95 3.40 -6.74 -2.69
CA GLN A 95 4.08 -5.62 -2.04
C GLN A 95 3.67 -5.41 -0.57
N VAL A 96 4.56 -4.76 0.17
CA VAL A 96 4.32 -4.23 1.51
C VAL A 96 4.32 -2.72 1.42
N SER A 97 3.24 -2.07 1.84
CA SER A 97 3.11 -0.60 1.83
C SER A 97 3.03 -0.11 3.27
N ILE A 98 4.00 0.67 3.71
CA ILE A 98 4.07 1.26 5.04
C ILE A 98 3.68 2.72 4.91
N VAL A 99 2.49 3.07 5.38
CA VAL A 99 1.93 4.43 5.29
C VAL A 99 2.05 5.07 6.66
N LEU A 100 2.75 6.20 6.73
CA LEU A 100 2.90 6.96 7.97
C LEU A 100 1.62 7.76 8.25
N ASP A 101 1.34 7.96 9.53
CA ASP A 101 0.24 8.84 9.95
C ASP A 101 0.51 10.29 9.53
N ASN A 102 -0.55 11.06 9.28
CA ASN A 102 -0.43 12.47 8.90
C ASN A 102 0.14 13.33 10.04
N GLU A 103 -0.03 12.91 11.29
CA GLU A 103 0.52 13.58 12.47
C GLU A 103 2.03 13.34 12.65
N VAL A 104 2.63 12.51 11.77
CA VAL A 104 4.05 12.13 11.81
C VAL A 104 4.82 12.88 10.72
N GLU A 105 5.62 13.87 11.15
CA GLU A 105 6.52 14.64 10.29
C GLU A 105 7.97 14.17 10.47
N ILE A 106 8.41 13.24 9.61
CA ILE A 106 9.77 12.71 9.64
C ILE A 106 10.36 12.77 8.24
N SER A 107 11.59 13.27 8.09
CA SER A 107 12.27 13.23 6.80
C SER A 107 12.85 11.85 6.47
N ALA A 108 12.62 11.38 5.25
CA ALA A 108 13.20 10.14 4.74
C ALA A 108 14.75 10.14 4.67
N ASP A 109 15.39 11.31 4.79
CA ASP A 109 16.83 11.44 4.77
C ASP A 109 17.46 11.44 6.18
N THR A 110 16.64 11.42 7.24
CA THR A 110 17.11 11.39 8.62
C THR A 110 17.59 9.98 9.02
N PRO A 111 18.79 9.82 9.60
CA PRO A 111 19.21 8.55 10.18
C PRO A 111 18.32 8.12 11.37
N PRO A 112 18.11 6.80 11.61
CA PRO A 112 18.74 5.67 10.94
C PRO A 112 18.03 5.18 9.67
N PHE A 113 16.90 5.75 9.26
CA PHE A 113 16.05 5.13 8.22
C PHE A 113 16.76 4.89 6.88
N LYS A 114 17.44 5.90 6.34
CA LYS A 114 18.17 5.73 5.08
C LYS A 114 19.29 4.69 5.21
N SER A 115 20.22 4.93 6.14
CA SER A 115 21.43 4.11 6.29
C SER A 115 21.18 2.70 6.83
N PHE A 116 20.13 2.51 7.63
CA PHE A 116 19.82 1.23 8.26
C PHE A 116 18.71 0.50 7.52
N PHE A 117 17.54 1.12 7.33
CA PHE A 117 16.42 0.41 6.73
C PHE A 117 16.61 0.22 5.21
N LEU A 118 16.93 1.29 4.47
CA LEU A 118 17.07 1.19 3.02
C LEU A 118 18.40 0.52 2.64
N ASP A 119 19.52 1.05 3.11
CA ASP A 119 20.84 0.62 2.63
C ASP A 119 21.27 -0.71 3.22
N ARG A 120 20.98 -0.95 4.51
CA ARG A 120 21.39 -2.19 5.18
C ARG A 120 20.35 -3.30 5.05
N ILE A 121 19.10 -3.10 5.46
CA ILE A 121 18.12 -4.20 5.44
C ILE A 121 17.69 -4.53 4.01
N ILE A 122 17.11 -3.55 3.30
CA ILE A 122 16.66 -3.79 1.93
C ILE A 122 17.86 -4.03 1.00
N GLY A 123 18.99 -3.34 1.21
CA GLY A 123 20.20 -3.56 0.44
C GLY A 123 20.80 -4.97 0.58
N GLU A 124 20.88 -5.52 1.79
CA GLU A 124 21.38 -6.91 1.98
C GLU A 124 20.42 -7.93 1.36
N MET A 125 19.12 -7.70 1.48
CA MET A 125 18.09 -8.48 0.81
C MET A 125 18.23 -8.42 -0.72
N LYS A 126 18.47 -7.24 -1.28
CA LYS A 126 18.68 -7.01 -2.71
C LYS A 126 19.93 -7.69 -3.23
N LYS A 127 21.04 -7.66 -2.49
CA LYS A 127 22.27 -8.39 -2.84
C LYS A 127 22.03 -9.90 -2.92
N LYS A 128 21.34 -10.47 -1.94
CA LYS A 128 21.00 -11.91 -1.95
C LYS A 128 20.14 -12.26 -3.16
N ASP A 129 19.11 -11.47 -3.42
CA ASP A 129 18.24 -11.66 -4.58
C ASP A 129 19.02 -11.52 -5.90
N SER A 130 19.93 -10.54 -6.04
CA SER A 130 20.78 -10.40 -7.23
C SER A 130 21.64 -11.64 -7.48
N VAL A 131 22.25 -12.22 -6.44
CA VAL A 131 23.04 -13.46 -6.58
C VAL A 131 22.14 -14.63 -6.95
N GLU A 132 20.93 -14.74 -6.39
CA GLU A 132 19.96 -15.77 -6.79
C GLU A 132 19.48 -15.59 -8.24
N ALA A 133 19.34 -14.35 -8.70
CA ALA A 133 18.95 -14.03 -10.07
C ALA A 133 20.04 -14.37 -11.08
N GLU A 134 21.30 -14.08 -10.75
CA GLU A 134 22.47 -14.48 -11.55
C GLU A 134 22.58 -16.01 -11.66
N ASN A 135 22.26 -16.72 -10.59
CA ASN A 135 22.21 -18.19 -10.57
C ASN A 135 20.95 -18.78 -11.22
N GLY A 136 20.05 -17.95 -11.77
CA GLY A 136 18.82 -18.38 -12.44
C GLY A 136 17.75 -18.98 -11.50
N LYS A 137 17.91 -18.84 -10.18
CA LYS A 137 16.91 -19.30 -9.20
C LYS A 137 15.69 -18.38 -9.15
N ILE A 138 15.89 -17.11 -9.48
CA ILE A 138 14.82 -16.11 -9.62
C ILE A 138 14.98 -15.28 -10.88
N GLN A 139 13.89 -14.65 -11.32
CA GLN A 139 13.91 -13.69 -12.41
C GLN A 139 14.49 -12.35 -11.92
N LYS A 140 15.11 -11.57 -12.81
CA LYS A 140 15.70 -10.27 -12.47
C LYS A 140 14.64 -9.28 -11.98
N GLU A 141 13.42 -9.42 -12.50
CA GLU A 141 12.24 -8.64 -12.15
C GLU A 141 11.67 -9.00 -10.78
N SER A 142 12.07 -10.15 -10.23
CA SER A 142 11.67 -10.63 -8.90
C SER A 142 12.64 -10.22 -7.78
N ILE A 143 13.65 -9.41 -8.09
CA ILE A 143 14.53 -8.82 -7.08
C ILE A 143 13.72 -7.83 -6.25
N ILE A 144 13.92 -7.84 -4.93
CA ILE A 144 13.30 -6.86 -4.02
C ILE A 144 13.64 -5.43 -4.44
N ASP A 145 12.63 -4.57 -4.41
CA ASP A 145 12.81 -3.16 -4.70
C ASP A 145 11.90 -2.31 -3.83
N TYR A 146 12.19 -1.01 -3.76
CA TYR A 146 11.43 -0.10 -2.92
C TYR A 146 11.18 1.25 -3.59
N ILE A 147 10.07 1.88 -3.23
CA ILE A 147 9.64 3.21 -3.68
C ILE A 147 9.31 4.01 -2.43
N ILE A 148 9.77 5.27 -2.40
CA ILE A 148 9.52 6.18 -1.29
C ILE A 148 8.65 7.33 -1.79
N ASN A 149 7.47 7.46 -1.22
CA ASN A 149 6.58 8.58 -1.45
C ASN A 149 6.81 9.62 -0.35
N LYS A 150 7.22 10.81 -0.78
CA LYS A 150 7.48 11.96 0.10
C LYS A 150 6.48 13.07 -0.21
N SER A 151 6.07 13.80 0.83
CA SER A 151 5.33 15.05 0.71
C SER A 151 6.27 16.19 1.13
N GLY A 152 6.96 16.78 0.15
CA GLY A 152 8.04 17.74 0.44
C GLY A 152 9.27 17.02 1.04
N SER A 153 9.68 17.45 2.23
CA SER A 153 10.77 16.82 3.00
C SER A 153 10.35 15.53 3.71
N ASP A 154 9.05 15.35 3.92
CA ASP A 154 8.52 14.37 4.86
C ASP A 154 8.19 13.05 4.17
N LEU A 155 8.53 11.97 4.83
CA LEU A 155 8.18 10.61 4.45
C LEU A 155 6.69 10.39 4.70
N ARG A 156 5.96 9.92 3.67
CA ARG A 156 4.53 9.58 3.79
C ARG A 156 4.26 8.11 3.59
N GLU A 157 4.92 7.49 2.62
CA GLU A 157 4.72 6.07 2.36
C GLU A 157 5.97 5.42 1.81
N ILE A 158 6.16 4.14 2.17
CA ILE A 158 7.21 3.28 1.65
C ILE A 158 6.56 2.05 1.04
N ILE A 159 6.80 1.81 -0.24
CA ILE A 159 6.28 0.64 -0.95
C ILE A 159 7.45 -0.28 -1.24
N ILE A 160 7.42 -1.51 -0.72
CA ILE A 160 8.44 -2.54 -0.93
C ILE A 160 7.82 -3.63 -1.79
N LYS A 161 8.39 -3.88 -2.97
CA LYS A 161 7.92 -4.86 -3.94
C LYS A 161 8.75 -6.13 -3.89
N ASN A 162 8.17 -7.24 -4.31
CA ASN A 162 8.86 -8.52 -4.49
C ASN A 162 9.53 -9.08 -3.22
N TYR A 163 8.85 -8.98 -2.07
CA TYR A 163 9.38 -9.52 -0.80
C TYR A 163 9.44 -11.06 -0.78
N ARG A 164 8.68 -11.74 -1.66
CA ARG A 164 8.59 -13.20 -1.87
C ARG A 164 8.09 -14.04 -0.69
N GLN A 165 8.71 -13.90 0.49
CA GLN A 165 8.52 -14.77 1.65
C GLN A 165 7.92 -14.01 2.84
N LYS A 166 7.06 -14.66 3.62
CA LYS A 166 6.39 -14.03 4.78
C LYS A 166 7.37 -13.63 5.89
N GLU A 167 8.46 -14.39 6.04
CA GLU A 167 9.53 -14.12 7.00
C GLU A 167 10.18 -12.76 6.70
N ARG A 168 10.40 -12.46 5.41
CA ARG A 168 10.95 -11.18 4.95
C ARG A 168 9.99 -10.03 5.22
N VAL A 169 8.67 -10.24 5.10
CA VAL A 169 7.66 -9.22 5.45
C VAL A 169 7.78 -8.81 6.92
N ASN A 170 7.83 -9.79 7.82
CA ASN A 170 7.95 -9.52 9.24
C ASN A 170 9.24 -8.76 9.57
N GLU A 171 10.37 -9.13 8.95
CA GLU A 171 11.63 -8.42 9.10
C GLU A 171 11.53 -6.96 8.61
N LEU A 172 10.90 -6.73 7.45
CA LEU A 172 10.69 -5.39 6.90
C LEU A 172 9.81 -4.53 7.83
N ILE A 173 8.69 -5.06 8.31
CA ILE A 173 7.76 -4.31 9.17
C ILE A 173 8.41 -4.00 10.52
N ASN A 174 9.05 -5.00 11.15
CA ASN A 174 9.70 -4.81 12.44
C ASN A 174 10.85 -3.80 12.34
N THR A 175 11.66 -3.89 11.29
CA THR A 175 12.82 -3.01 11.15
C THR A 175 12.44 -1.60 10.71
N ALA A 176 11.42 -1.46 9.86
CA ALA A 176 10.83 -0.17 9.54
C ALA A 176 10.26 0.48 10.80
N GLY A 177 9.46 -0.25 11.58
CA GLY A 177 8.87 0.27 12.81
C GLY A 177 9.91 0.73 13.83
N TRP A 178 10.97 -0.06 14.02
CA TRP A 178 12.10 0.34 14.86
C TRP A 178 12.77 1.62 14.34
N SER A 179 13.05 1.69 13.04
CA SER A 179 13.75 2.83 12.43
C SER A 179 12.92 4.11 12.55
N LEU A 180 11.62 4.05 12.24
CA LEU A 180 10.69 5.17 12.34
C LEU A 180 10.54 5.65 13.79
N THR A 181 10.43 4.72 14.75
CA THR A 181 10.38 5.05 16.18
C THR A 181 11.65 5.78 16.63
N ARG A 182 12.83 5.31 16.21
CA ARG A 182 14.11 5.96 16.53
C ARG A 182 14.25 7.36 15.95
N MET A 183 13.75 7.59 14.74
CA MET A 183 13.77 8.93 14.16
C MET A 183 12.89 9.90 14.96
N LEU A 184 11.71 9.45 15.38
CA LEU A 184 10.80 10.26 16.20
C LEU A 184 11.40 10.60 17.58
N GLU A 185 12.06 9.64 18.22
CA GLU A 185 12.78 9.88 19.48
C GLU A 185 13.90 10.93 19.34
N ASN A 186 14.55 10.99 18.17
CA ASN A 186 15.62 11.95 17.90
C ASN A 186 15.11 13.36 17.58
N ILE A 187 13.89 13.48 17.04
CA ILE A 187 13.26 14.78 16.73
C ILE A 187 12.66 15.41 17.99
N ASN A 188 12.15 14.59 18.92
CA ASN A 188 11.57 15.04 20.20
C ASN A 188 12.61 15.32 21.30
N LYS A 189 13.91 15.33 20.96
CA LYS A 189 15.02 15.61 21.88
C LYS A 189 15.58 17.01 21.67
#